data_AF-A0A0P7HEH4-F1
#
_entry.id   AF-A0A0P7HEH4-F1
#
_cell.length_a   1.000
_cell.length_b   1.000
_cell.length_c   1.000
_cell.angle_alpha   90.00
_cell.angle_beta   90.00
_cell.angle_gamma   90.00
#
_symmetry.space_group_name_H-M   'P 1'
#
loop_
_entity.id
_entity.type
_entity.pdbx_description
1 polymer ?
#
loop_
_entity_poly.entity_id
_entity_poly.type
_entity_poly.pdbx_seq_one_letter_code
_entity_poly.pdbx_strand_id
1 'polypeptide(L)' 'MLEQEFEDDMGVEAAKNLVTKCIKSAMERDTASGNGINIAVVTDEGVDVTREKDIDALL' A
#
# COMPACT_ATOMS: atom_id res chain seq x y z
N MET A 1 7.96 7.80 -5.37
CA MET A 1 6.62 7.57 -5.95
C MET A 1 5.58 8.20 -5.03
N LEU A 2 5.60 7.85 -3.74
CA LEU A 2 4.68 8.42 -2.74
C LEU A 2 4.64 9.96 -2.77
N GLU A 3 5.79 10.63 -2.69
CA GLU A 3 5.87 12.10 -2.65
C GLU A 3 5.40 12.78 -3.94
N GLN A 4 5.33 12.05 -5.04
CA GLN A 4 4.93 12.58 -6.35
C GLN A 4 3.43 12.40 -6.61
N GLU A 5 2.83 11.34 -6.06
CA GLU A 5 1.44 10.96 -6.34
C GLU A 5 0.49 11.21 -5.15
N PHE A 6 1.01 11.48 -3.95
CA PHE A 6 0.18 11.77 -2.78
C PHE A 6 -0.49 13.14 -2.88
N GLU A 7 -1.77 13.19 -2.47
CA GLU A 7 -2.61 14.40 -2.41
C GLU A 7 -3.30 14.45 -1.03
N ASP A 8 -3.40 15.64 -0.43
CA ASP A 8 -3.94 15.81 0.93
C ASP A 8 -5.40 15.36 1.08
N ASP A 9 -6.18 15.43 0.00
CA ASP A 9 -7.59 15.04 -0.06
C ASP A 9 -7.82 13.64 -0.65
N MET A 10 -6.75 12.84 -0.75
CA MET A 10 -6.82 11.48 -1.29
C MET A 10 -7.70 10.57 -0.42
N GLY A 11 -8.71 9.96 -1.05
CA GLY A 11 -9.55 8.96 -0.41
C GLY A 11 -8.80 7.66 -0.09
N VAL A 12 -9.29 6.91 0.91
CA VAL A 12 -8.66 5.67 1.40
C VAL A 12 -8.36 4.67 0.28
N GLU A 13 -9.28 4.45 -0.66
CA GLU A 13 -9.07 3.49 -1.75
C GLU A 13 -7.97 3.94 -2.74
N ALA A 14 -7.91 5.24 -3.04
CA ALA A 14 -6.83 5.78 -3.86
C ALA A 14 -5.47 5.68 -3.13
N ALA A 15 -5.46 5.95 -1.82
CA ALA A 15 -4.27 5.81 -0.98
C ALA A 15 -3.79 4.35 -0.91
N LYS A 16 -4.70 3.37 -0.79
CA LYS A 16 -4.37 1.94 -0.83
C LYS A 16 -3.68 1.58 -2.15
N ASN A 17 -4.23 2.01 -3.28
CA ASN A 17 -3.62 1.77 -4.59
C ASN A 17 -2.22 2.40 -4.72
N LEU A 18 -2.05 3.64 -4.24
CA LEU A 18 -0.75 4.31 -4.24
C LEU A 18 0.28 3.57 -3.37
N VAL A 19 -0.10 3.17 -2.16
CA VAL A 19 0.78 2.44 -1.25
C VAL A 19 1.17 1.08 -1.84
N THR A 20 0.24 0.34 -2.42
CA THR A 20 0.53 -0.94 -3.11
C THR A 20 1.59 -0.76 -4.20
N LYS A 21 1.46 0.27 -5.06
CA LYS A 21 2.46 0.57 -6.10
C LYS A 21 3.82 0.94 -5.51
N CYS A 22 3.84 1.75 -4.46
CA CYS A 22 5.07 2.18 -3.80
C CYS A 22 5.82 0.99 -3.19
N ILE A 23 5.10 0.11 -2.47
CA ILE A 23 5.70 -1.07 -1.84
C ILE A 23 6.19 -2.07 -2.89
N LYS A 24 5.42 -2.30 -3.97
CA LYS A 24 5.88 -3.13 -5.10
C LYS A 24 7.20 -2.60 -5.66
N SER A 25 7.28 -1.31 -5.95
CA SER A 25 8.51 -0.71 -6.50
C SER A 25 9.69 -0.79 -5.54
N ALA A 26 9.45 -0.71 -4.22
CA ALA A 26 10.48 -0.88 -3.20
C ALA A 26 10.99 -2.33 -3.15
N MET A 27 10.08 -3.32 -3.17
CA MET A 27 10.40 -4.75 -3.16
C MET A 27 11.22 -5.18 -4.39
N GLU A 28 10.98 -4.58 -5.56
CA GLU A 28 11.75 -4.87 -6.79
C GLU A 28 13.23 -4.47 -6.67
N ARG A 29 13.57 -3.53 -5.77
CA ARG A 29 14.92 -2.97 -5.63
C ARG A 29 15.64 -3.49 -4.40
N ASP A 30 14.91 -3.89 -3.37
CA ASP A 30 15.45 -4.37 -2.10
C ASP A 30 15.23 -5.88 -1.93
N THR A 31 16.31 -6.65 -2.04
CA THR A 31 16.30 -8.11 -1.89
C THR A 31 15.93 -8.60 -0.49
N ALA A 32 15.98 -7.73 0.54
CA ALA A 32 15.53 -8.06 1.89
C ALA A 32 14.02 -7.82 2.09
N SER A 33 13.39 -7.09 1.15
CA SER A 33 11.95 -6.87 1.10
C SER A 33 11.26 -7.98 0.29
N GLY A 34 9.98 -8.28 0.59
CA GLY A 34 9.30 -9.42 -0.01
C GLY A 34 8.11 -9.95 0.80
N ASN A 35 7.53 -11.07 0.34
CA ASN A 35 6.47 -11.84 1.02
C ASN A 35 5.09 -11.17 1.14
N GLY A 36 4.79 -10.26 0.21
CA GLY A 36 3.50 -9.57 0.13
C GLY A 36 3.46 -8.27 0.92
N ILE A 37 2.26 -7.81 1.25
CA ILE A 37 1.99 -6.53 1.90
C ILE A 37 0.93 -6.68 3.00
N ASN A 38 1.16 -5.99 4.12
CA ASN A 38 0.13 -5.77 5.14
C ASN A 38 -0.24 -4.28 5.09
N ILE A 39 -1.53 -3.97 4.92
CA ILE A 39 -2.05 -2.60 4.91
C ILE A 39 -2.98 -2.46 6.10
N ALA A 40 -2.76 -1.43 6.93
CA ALA A 40 -3.64 -1.06 8.01
C ALA A 40 -4.30 0.30 7.70
N VAL A 41 -5.62 0.32 7.62
CA VAL A 41 -6.42 1.53 7.47
C VAL A 41 -7.00 1.88 8.83
N VAL A 42 -6.73 3.10 9.29
CA VAL A 42 -7.22 3.61 10.59
C VAL A 42 -8.19 4.74 10.33
N THR A 43 -9.43 4.56 10.77
CA THR A 43 -10.50 5.56 10.72
C THR A 43 -11.10 5.78 12.11
N ASP A 44 -12.06 6.69 12.23
CA ASP A 44 -12.88 6.87 13.42
C ASP A 44 -13.79 5.66 13.72
N GLU A 45 -14.10 4.85 12.72
CA GLU A 45 -14.86 3.60 12.85
C GLU A 45 -14.02 2.43 13.38
N GLY A 46 -12.68 2.50 13.28
CA GLY A 46 -11.77 1.49 13.79
C GLY A 46 -10.55 1.23 12.90
N VAL A 47 -10.04 0.01 12.94
CA VAL A 47 -8.85 -0.41 12.18
C VAL A 47 -9.19 -1.63 11.33
N ASP A 48 -8.97 -1.51 10.02
CA ASP A 48 -9.02 -2.62 9.08
C ASP A 48 -7.60 -3.02 8.66
N VAL A 49 -7.30 -4.32 8.68
CA VAL A 49 -5.98 -4.84 8.33
C VAL A 49 -6.12 -5.86 7.21
N THR A 50 -5.66 -5.47 6.02
CA THR A 50 -5.54 -6.36 4.88
C THR A 50 -4.15 -6.99 4.84
N ARG A 51 -4.09 -8.30 4.60
CA ARG A 51 -2.82 -9.04 4.41
C ARG A 51 -2.89 -9.78 3.10
N GLU A 52 -2.03 -9.43 2.16
CA GLU A 52 -1.98 -10.06 0.85
C GLU A 52 -0.58 -10.58 0.58
N LYS A 53 -0.47 -11.83 0.13
CA LYS A 53 0.81 -12.44 -0.24
C LYS A 53 1.19 -12.10 -1.68
N ASP A 54 0.19 -12.03 -2.55
CA ASP A 54 0.36 -11.68 -3.95
C ASP A 54 0.01 -10.21 -4.17
N ILE A 55 1.02 -9.34 -4.11
CA ILE A 55 0.81 -7.89 -4.27
C ILE A 55 0.21 -7.53 -5.64
N ASP A 56 0.39 -8.38 -6.66
CA ASP A 56 -0.18 -8.17 -7.98
C ASP A 56 -1.70 -8.37 -8.00
N ALA A 57 -2.27 -9.08 -7.02
CA ALA A 57 -3.72 -9.22 -6.86
C ALA A 57 -4.40 -7.92 -6.36
N LEU A 58 -3.62 -6.95 -5.88
CA LEU A 58 -4.11 -5.65 -5.38
C LEU A 58 -3.96 -4.50 -6.39
N LEU A 59 -3.44 -4.77 -7.59
CA LEU A 59 -3.18 -3.79 -8.66
C LEU A 59 -4.15 -3.94 -9.82
#